data_AF-X2G254-F1
#
_entry.id   AF-X2G254-F1
#
_cell.length_a   1.000
_cell.length_b   1.000
_cell.length_c   1.000
_cell.angle_alpha   90.00
_cell.angle_beta   90.00
_cell.angle_gamma   90.00
#
_symmetry.space_group_name_H-M   'P 1'
#
loop_
_entity.id
_entity.type
_entity.pdbx_description
1 polymer ?
#
loop_
_entity_poly.entity_id
_entity_poly.type
_entity_poly.pdbx_seq_one_letter_code
_entity_poly.pdbx_strand_id
1 'polypeptide(L)'
;TTVKIKNGKVYFTSDAGIAGKVERNIPEVYVADGHWHTFLIGKNGTATVLSVDRIYNRDIIHPTQDFGGLDVLTISLGGIPPNQAHRDAQTAGFDGCIASMW
;
A
#
# COMPACT_ATOMS: atom_id res chain seq x y z
N THR A 1 -7.36 -2.31 -2.66
CA THR A 1 -6.21 -1.47 -2.26
C THR A 1 -4.94 -2.29 -2.17
N THR A 2 -3.80 -1.74 -2.57
CA THR A 2 -2.50 -2.43 -2.58
C THR A 2 -1.37 -1.46 -2.27
N VAL A 3 -0.43 -1.91 -1.43
CA VAL A 3 0.87 -1.26 -1.22
C VAL A 3 1.94 -2.20 -1.76
N LYS A 4 2.91 -1.66 -2.50
CA LYS A 4 4.01 -2.43 -3.08
C LYS A 4 5.29 -1.63 -3.11
N ILE A 5 6.41 -2.33 -3.13
CA ILE A 5 7.72 -1.74 -3.40
C ILE A 5 8.00 -1.88 -4.90
N LYS A 6 8.26 -0.76 -5.58
CA LYS A 6 8.66 -0.74 -6.99
C LYS A 6 9.88 0.16 -7.13
N ASN A 7 10.93 -0.35 -7.77
CA ASN A 7 12.22 0.34 -7.89
C ASN A 7 12.75 0.85 -6.52
N GLY A 8 12.55 0.02 -5.49
CA GLY A 8 12.94 0.30 -4.11
C GLY A 8 12.18 1.41 -3.39
N LYS A 9 11.04 1.86 -3.93
CA LYS A 9 10.21 2.92 -3.34
C LYS A 9 8.79 2.42 -3.08
N VAL A 10 8.10 3.06 -2.14
CA VAL A 10 6.72 2.70 -1.77
C VAL A 10 5.73 3.26 -2.79
N TYR A 11 4.87 2.39 -3.32
CA TYR A 11 3.75 2.72 -4.20
C TYR A 11 2.45 2.24 -3.59
N PHE A 12 1.43 3.08 -3.69
CA PHE A 12 0.08 2.83 -3.23
C PHE A 12 -0.88 2.91 -4.42
N THR A 13 -1.79 1.95 -4.49
CA THR A 13 -2.89 1.94 -5.45
C THR A 13 -4.19 1.60 -4.71
N SER A 14 -5.23 2.37 -4.97
CA SER A 14 -6.59 2.05 -4.50
C SER A 14 -7.58 2.25 -5.63
N ASP A 15 -8.57 1.38 -5.72
CA ASP A 15 -9.71 1.53 -6.62
C ASP A 15 -10.96 1.74 -5.77
N ALA A 16 -11.62 2.88 -5.93
CA ALA A 16 -12.83 3.26 -5.21
C ALA A 16 -14.09 3.02 -6.06
N GLY A 17 -14.06 2.08 -7.01
CA GLY A 17 -15.19 1.73 -7.86
C GLY A 17 -15.55 2.90 -8.78
N ILE A 18 -16.75 3.46 -8.60
CA ILE A 18 -17.25 4.58 -9.44
C ILE A 18 -16.34 5.81 -9.34
N ALA A 19 -15.71 6.04 -8.18
CA ALA A 19 -14.80 7.16 -7.99
C ALA A 19 -13.42 6.94 -8.66
N GLY A 20 -13.15 5.74 -9.17
CA GLY A 20 -11.99 5.41 -9.97
C GLY A 20 -10.74 5.01 -9.17
N LYS A 21 -9.66 4.81 -9.92
CA LYS A 21 -8.35 4.36 -9.45
C LYS A 21 -7.47 5.54 -9.04
N VAL A 22 -6.84 5.45 -7.87
CA VAL A 22 -5.86 6.38 -7.33
C VAL A 22 -4.51 5.68 -7.22
N GLU A 23 -3.46 6.31 -7.75
CA GLU A 23 -2.08 5.84 -7.65
C GLU A 23 -1.19 6.95 -7.08
N ARG A 24 -0.42 6.62 -6.04
CA ARG A 24 0.50 7.56 -5.35
C ARG A 24 1.78 6.83 -4.96
N ASN A 25 2.87 7.56 -4.78
CA ASN A 25 4.13 7.04 -4.27
C ASN A 25 4.75 8.00 -3.24
N ILE A 26 5.70 7.49 -2.46
CA ILE A 26 6.59 8.28 -1.61
C ILE A 26 7.97 8.22 -2.26
N PRO A 27 8.30 9.16 -3.17
CA PRO A 27 9.53 9.10 -3.95
C PRO A 27 10.80 9.48 -3.17
N GLU A 28 10.66 10.08 -1.99
CA GLU A 28 11.74 10.71 -1.21
C GLU A 28 12.66 9.69 -0.52
N VAL A 29 12.18 8.47 -0.30
CA VAL A 29 12.90 7.44 0.45
C VAL A 29 13.03 6.15 -0.36
N TYR A 30 14.23 5.57 -0.30
CA TYR A 30 14.51 4.25 -0.84
C TYR A 30 14.47 3.25 0.33
N VAL A 31 13.54 2.29 0.27
CA VAL A 31 13.22 1.36 1.36
C VAL A 31 13.71 -0.07 1.11
N ALA A 32 14.33 -0.32 -0.04
CA ALA A 32 14.91 -1.62 -0.38
C ALA A 32 16.42 -1.66 -0.11
N ASP A 33 16.84 -1.05 0.99
CA ASP A 33 18.25 -0.86 1.36
C ASP A 33 18.79 -1.94 2.32
N GLY A 34 17.95 -2.90 2.72
CA GLY A 34 18.29 -3.96 3.66
C GLY A 34 18.04 -3.61 5.13
N HIS A 35 17.55 -2.42 5.44
CA HIS A 35 17.17 -2.02 6.80
C HIS A 35 15.66 -2.14 7.04
N TRP A 36 15.27 -2.10 8.32
CA TRP A 36 13.87 -2.06 8.71
C TRP A 36 13.28 -0.68 8.46
N HIS A 37 12.12 -0.65 7.82
CA HIS A 37 11.27 0.53 7.69
C HIS A 37 9.89 0.27 8.28
N THR A 38 9.28 1.29 8.86
CA THR A 38 7.89 1.26 9.30
C THR A 38 7.01 1.93 8.25
N PHE A 39 5.99 1.23 7.79
CA PHE A 39 4.97 1.82 6.91
C PHE A 39 3.63 1.90 7.64
N LEU A 40 2.99 3.06 7.58
CA LEU A 40 1.65 3.29 8.10
C LEU A 40 0.73 3.72 6.98
N ILE A 41 -0.45 3.10 6.94
CA ILE A 41 -1.59 3.52 6.14
C ILE A 41 -2.79 3.68 7.06
N GLY A 42 -3.47 4.81 6.96
CA GLY A 42 -4.63 5.10 7.80
C GLY A 42 -5.61 6.07 7.14
N LYS A 43 -6.78 6.21 7.74
CA LYS A 43 -7.77 7.23 7.38
C LYS A 43 -7.71 8.37 8.40
N ASN A 44 -7.68 9.60 7.91
CA ASN A 44 -7.87 10.82 8.70
C ASN A 44 -9.04 11.60 8.10
N GLY A 45 -10.24 11.42 8.68
CA GLY A 45 -11.48 11.85 8.04
C GLY A 45 -11.66 11.16 6.70
N THR A 46 -11.80 11.95 5.63
CA THR A 46 -11.94 11.44 4.25
C THR A 46 -10.60 11.14 3.59
N ALA A 47 -9.48 11.67 4.11
CA ALA A 47 -8.17 11.51 3.53
C ALA A 47 -7.55 10.16 3.91
N THR A 48 -6.86 9.55 2.96
CA THR A 48 -5.96 8.43 3.24
C THR A 48 -4.56 8.98 3.46
N VAL A 49 -3.93 8.62 4.58
CA VAL A 49 -2.59 9.06 4.96
C VAL A 49 -1.63 7.89 4.80
N LEU A 50 -0.55 8.12 4.07
CA LEU A 50 0.58 7.19 3.96
C LEU A 50 1.78 7.77 4.71
N SER A 51 2.52 6.93 5.43
CA SER A 51 3.73 7.35 6.13
C SER A 51 4.82 6.28 6.07
N VAL A 52 6.05 6.69 5.79
CA VAL A 52 7.26 5.86 5.96
C VAL A 52 8.10 6.46 7.09
N ASP A 53 8.41 5.62 8.08
CA ASP A 53 9.21 5.93 9.28
C ASP A 53 8.70 7.12 10.09
N ARG A 54 7.43 7.52 9.90
CA ARG A 54 6.81 8.74 10.45
C ARG A 54 7.48 10.04 9.99
N ILE A 55 8.39 9.97 9.02
CA ILE A 55 9.16 11.11 8.49
C ILE A 55 8.56 11.56 7.16
N TYR A 56 8.30 10.61 6.25
CA TYR A 56 7.81 10.90 4.90
C TYR A 56 6.32 10.62 4.82
N ASN A 57 5.51 11.68 4.70
CA ASN A 57 4.05 11.59 4.74
C ASN A 57 3.44 11.97 3.38
N ARG A 58 2.35 11.31 3.01
CA ARG A 58 1.53 11.66 1.84
C ARG A 58 0.05 11.58 2.17
N ASP A 59 -0.60 12.73 2.04
CA ASP A 59 -2.06 12.84 2.16
C ASP A 59 -2.72 12.65 0.79
N ILE A 60 -3.73 11.79 0.77
CA ILE A 60 -4.51 11.46 -0.41
C ILE A 60 -5.95 11.91 -0.15
N ILE A 61 -6.29 13.10 -0.65
CA ILE A 61 -7.64 13.68 -0.55
C ILE A 61 -8.64 13.06 -1.53
N HIS A 62 -8.15 12.27 -2.50
CA HIS A 62 -9.02 11.60 -3.46
C HIS A 62 -9.67 10.39 -2.79
N PRO A 63 -10.93 10.04 -3.11
CA PRO A 63 -11.58 8.86 -2.59
C PRO A 63 -10.72 7.60 -2.82
N THR A 64 -10.51 6.83 -1.76
CA THR A 64 -9.90 5.51 -1.82
C THR A 64 -10.88 4.51 -1.20
N GLN A 65 -10.75 3.25 -1.55
CA GLN A 65 -11.48 2.15 -0.91
C GLN A 65 -11.29 2.23 0.61
N ASP A 66 -12.35 1.93 1.35
CA ASP A 66 -12.24 1.64 2.76
C ASP A 66 -11.58 0.26 2.93
N PHE A 67 -10.27 0.28 3.18
CA PHE A 67 -9.45 -0.92 3.32
C PHE A 67 -9.47 -1.51 4.74
N GLY A 68 -10.11 -0.84 5.70
CA GLY A 68 -10.35 -1.33 7.06
C GLY A 68 -11.80 -1.76 7.30
N GLY A 69 -12.68 -1.53 6.32
CA GLY A 69 -14.11 -1.87 6.42
C GLY A 69 -14.39 -3.37 6.36
N LEU A 70 -15.60 -3.74 6.81
CA LEU A 70 -16.08 -5.12 6.83
C LEU A 70 -16.24 -5.74 5.42
N ASP A 71 -16.29 -4.92 4.37
CA ASP A 71 -16.41 -5.36 2.98
C ASP A 71 -15.08 -5.85 2.38
N VAL A 72 -13.98 -5.82 3.15
CA VAL A 72 -12.69 -6.36 2.72
C VAL A 72 -12.70 -7.89 2.83
N LEU A 73 -12.83 -8.56 1.69
CA LEU A 73 -12.87 -10.02 1.62
C LEU A 73 -11.55 -10.69 1.97
N THR A 74 -10.42 -10.13 1.50
CA THR A 74 -9.10 -10.75 1.65
C THR A 74 -8.05 -9.71 1.96
N ILE A 75 -7.20 -10.03 2.95
CA ILE A 75 -5.93 -9.34 3.19
C ILE A 75 -4.82 -10.32 2.84
N SER A 76 -3.87 -9.87 2.03
CA SER A 76 -2.72 -10.67 1.60
C SER A 76 -1.44 -9.92 1.94
N LEU A 77 -0.44 -10.66 2.40
CA LEU A 77 0.85 -10.14 2.81
C LEU A 77 1.94 -11.00 2.18
N GLY A 78 2.97 -10.35 1.65
CA GLY A 78 4.10 -11.04 1.01
C GLY A 78 3.82 -11.57 -0.41
N GLY A 79 2.60 -11.39 -0.94
CA GLY A 79 2.26 -11.81 -2.29
C GLY A 79 0.75 -12.03 -2.44
N ILE A 80 0.28 -12.07 -3.69
CA ILE A 80 -1.13 -12.36 -4.00
C ILE A 80 -1.16 -13.68 -4.79
N PRO A 81 -2.02 -14.65 -4.41
CA PRO A 81 -2.20 -15.88 -5.18
C PRO A 81 -2.51 -15.60 -6.66
N PRO A 82 -1.99 -16.38 -7.62
CA PRO A 82 -2.13 -16.08 -9.06
C PRO A 82 -3.59 -15.95 -9.54
N ASN A 83 -4.51 -16.69 -8.94
CA ASN A 83 -5.94 -16.66 -9.25
C ASN A 83 -6.67 -15.42 -8.70
N GLN A 84 -6.02 -14.64 -7.83
CA GLN A 84 -6.56 -13.43 -7.20
C GLN A 84 -5.79 -12.16 -7.59
N ALA A 85 -4.70 -12.30 -8.35
CA ALA A 85 -3.88 -11.19 -8.79
C ALA A 85 -4.64 -10.33 -9.82
N HIS A 86 -4.78 -9.03 -9.54
CA HIS A 86 -5.18 -8.05 -10.57
C HIS A 86 -4.14 -8.03 -11.70
N ARG A 87 -4.56 -7.69 -12.93
CA ARG A 87 -3.69 -7.66 -14.12
C ARG A 87 -2.39 -6.84 -13.95
N ASP A 88 -2.38 -5.86 -13.05
CA ASP A 88 -1.23 -4.98 -12.78
C ASP A 88 -0.42 -5.38 -11.53
N ALA A 89 -0.80 -6.46 -10.84
CA ALA A 89 -0.06 -6.97 -9.70
C ALA A 89 1.17 -7.76 -10.20
N GLN A 90 2.36 -7.36 -9.76
CA GLN A 90 3.53 -8.22 -9.92
C GLN A 90 3.25 -9.52 -9.14
N THR A 91 3.32 -10.65 -9.84
CA THR A 91 3.13 -11.98 -9.26
C THR A 91 4.35 -12.49 -8.51
N ALA A 92 5.49 -11.81 -8.66
CA ALA A 92 6.63 -12.02 -7.79
C ALA A 92 6.21 -11.65 -6.35
N GLY A 93 6.30 -12.62 -5.44
CA GLY A 93 6.09 -12.38 -4.02
C GLY A 93 7.10 -11.39 -3.46
N PHE A 94 6.95 -11.07 -2.17
CA PHE A 94 7.88 -10.26 -1.43
C PHE A 94 9.08 -11.10 -1.00
N ASP A 95 10.27 -10.60 -1.28
CA ASP A 95 11.53 -11.15 -0.80
C ASP A 95 12.07 -10.23 0.31
N GLY A 96 11.99 -10.70 1.56
CA GLY A 96 12.36 -9.94 2.75
C GLY A 96 11.58 -10.37 3.99
N CYS A 97 11.66 -9.55 5.03
CA CYS A 97 11.01 -9.80 6.32
C CYS A 97 9.87 -8.80 6.57
N ILE A 98 8.77 -9.28 7.14
CA ILE A 98 7.66 -8.43 7.62
C ILE A 98 7.40 -8.78 9.08
N ALA A 99 7.27 -7.77 9.93
CA ALA A 99 7.05 -7.94 11.36
C ALA A 99 6.14 -6.84 11.90
N SER A 100 5.56 -7.09 13.08
CA SER A 100 4.85 -6.11 13.90
C SER A 100 3.71 -5.37 13.18
N MET A 101 2.68 -6.12 12.76
CA MET A 101 1.45 -5.54 12.24
C MET A 101 0.53 -5.17 13.40
N TRP A 102 0.22 -3.88 13.57
CA TRP A 102 -0.68 -3.34 14.58
C TRP A 102 -1.71 -2.41 13.98
#